data_AF-W6LCD6-F1
#
_entry.id   AF-W6LCD6-F1
#
_cell.length_a   1.000
_cell.length_b   1.000
_cell.length_c   1.000
_cell.angle_alpha   90.00
_cell.angle_beta   90.00
_cell.angle_gamma   90.00
#
_symmetry.space_group_name_H-M   'P 1'
#
loop_
_entity.id
_entity.type
_entity.pdbx_description
1 polymer ?
#
loop_
_entity_poly.entity_id
_entity_poly.type
_entity_poly.pdbx_seq_one_letter_code
_entity_poly.pdbx_strand_id
1 'polypeptide(L)'
;MLVPRTHSHHAYGKAKETTCVDSIEEKVRSAYESQASGIIIQHEHNLLELPPCIKMLRSQLELLIIDNNYNLRHLPGFIGDFLRLRVLDASYCSIQHVDPRLGFLCRLEQLNLSNNKLEYLSIEASRLKSLRKLNVENNNMKVLPGGLLFLKHLEELTLENNPFYDPVEIEGAADVTLAPSLSIVECMNCSIPTRNYRTFISFHRLCQHVELPFVFYLCSDACQTQMRDRLDRYNVAQRARREKQ
;
A
#
# COMPACT_ATOMS: atom_id res chain seq x y z
N MET A 1 -46.58 -62.74 16.11
CA MET A 1 -45.38 -63.52 16.50
C MET A 1 -44.14 -62.66 16.24
N LEU A 2 -43.14 -62.79 17.10
CA LEU A 2 -41.69 -62.52 16.95
C LEU A 2 -41.17 -61.62 15.80
N VAL A 3 -40.39 -60.60 16.18
CA VAL A 3 -39.39 -59.82 15.42
C VAL A 3 -38.02 -60.56 15.61
N PRO A 4 -36.97 -60.56 14.73
CA PRO A 4 -36.38 -59.41 14.01
C PRO A 4 -35.76 -59.75 12.60
N ARG A 5 -34.76 -59.09 11.96
CA ARG A 5 -33.82 -57.98 12.30
C ARG A 5 -33.31 -57.19 11.05
N THR A 6 -33.14 -55.87 11.20
CA THR A 6 -32.10 -54.96 10.61
C THR A 6 -31.39 -55.25 9.28
N HIS A 7 -31.49 -54.31 8.31
CA HIS A 7 -30.46 -53.28 8.04
C HIS A 7 -30.76 -52.48 6.75
N SER A 8 -30.78 -51.15 6.82
CA SER A 8 -30.47 -50.28 5.65
C SER A 8 -30.19 -48.82 6.07
N HIS A 9 -29.30 -48.20 5.31
CA HIS A 9 -28.63 -46.93 5.56
C HIS A 9 -29.55 -45.72 5.85
N HIS A 10 -29.22 -44.97 6.91
CA HIS A 10 -29.56 -43.55 6.98
C HIS A 10 -28.71 -42.77 5.96
N ALA A 11 -29.38 -42.16 4.99
CA ALA A 11 -28.76 -41.23 4.06
C ALA A 11 -28.50 -39.88 4.77
N TYR A 12 -27.31 -39.71 5.34
CA TYR A 12 -26.81 -38.39 5.73
C TYR A 12 -26.33 -37.65 4.48
N GLY A 13 -27.15 -36.75 3.97
CA GLY A 13 -26.73 -35.79 2.96
C GLY A 13 -25.65 -34.87 3.54
N LYS A 14 -24.41 -35.04 3.10
CA LYS A 14 -23.35 -34.04 3.36
C LYS A 14 -23.68 -32.80 2.52
N ALA A 15 -24.30 -31.80 3.15
CA ALA A 15 -24.13 -30.43 2.69
C ALA A 15 -22.62 -30.15 2.66
N LYS A 16 -22.09 -29.72 1.51
CA LYS A 16 -20.73 -29.19 1.47
C LYS A 16 -20.76 -27.90 2.29
N GLU A 17 -19.97 -27.83 3.35
CA GLU A 17 -19.57 -26.56 3.94
C GLU A 17 -18.78 -25.82 2.86
N THR A 18 -19.46 -24.91 2.15
CA THR A 18 -18.83 -24.02 1.18
C THR A 18 -17.92 -23.09 1.97
N THR A 19 -16.61 -23.24 1.80
CA THR A 19 -15.64 -22.45 2.53
C THR A 19 -15.67 -21.01 2.01
N CYS A 20 -15.27 -20.04 2.85
CA CYS A 20 -15.16 -18.63 2.47
C CYS A 20 -14.37 -18.42 1.15
N VAL A 21 -13.36 -19.26 0.90
CA VAL A 21 -12.54 -19.22 -0.32
C VAL A 21 -13.37 -19.56 -1.58
N ASP A 22 -14.22 -20.59 -1.53
CA ASP A 22 -15.07 -21.01 -2.65
C ASP A 22 -15.96 -19.86 -3.15
N SER A 23 -16.52 -19.07 -2.21
CA SER A 23 -17.33 -17.87 -2.48
C SER A 23 -16.53 -16.77 -3.20
N ILE A 24 -15.28 -16.53 -2.79
CA ILE A 24 -14.42 -15.52 -3.43
C ILE A 24 -13.99 -15.98 -4.83
N GLU A 25 -13.67 -17.26 -5.02
CA GLU A 25 -13.36 -17.80 -6.34
C GLU A 25 -14.54 -17.69 -7.30
N GLU A 26 -15.78 -17.91 -6.83
CA GLU A 26 -17.00 -17.66 -7.59
C GLU A 26 -17.19 -16.19 -7.97
N LYS A 27 -16.98 -15.25 -7.03
CA LYS A 27 -17.00 -13.80 -7.33
C LYS A 27 -15.96 -13.42 -8.40
N VAL A 28 -14.73 -13.93 -8.28
CA VAL A 28 -13.63 -13.68 -9.24
C VAL A 28 -13.96 -14.25 -10.62
N ARG A 29 -14.49 -15.48 -10.68
CA ARG A 29 -14.87 -16.13 -11.94
C ARG A 29 -16.00 -15.39 -12.64
N SER A 30 -17.05 -15.03 -11.90
CA SER A 30 -18.17 -14.23 -12.40
C SER A 30 -17.72 -12.86 -12.92
N ALA A 31 -16.82 -12.17 -12.19
CA ALA A 31 -16.22 -10.91 -12.64
C ALA A 31 -15.40 -11.07 -13.94
N TYR A 32 -14.67 -12.18 -14.10
CA TYR A 32 -13.92 -12.49 -15.32
C TYR A 32 -14.85 -12.77 -16.51
N GLU A 33 -15.84 -13.65 -16.34
CA GLU A 33 -16.81 -14.01 -17.38
C GLU A 33 -17.66 -12.81 -17.85
N SER A 34 -18.05 -11.94 -16.92
CA SER A 34 -18.80 -10.70 -17.22
C SER A 34 -17.94 -9.52 -17.68
N GLN A 35 -16.61 -9.67 -17.77
CA GLN A 35 -15.66 -8.59 -18.09
C GLN A 35 -15.78 -7.37 -17.15
N ALA A 36 -16.14 -7.59 -15.89
CA ALA A 36 -16.31 -6.54 -14.90
C ALA A 36 -15.01 -5.74 -14.65
N SER A 37 -15.11 -4.41 -14.70
CA SER A 37 -14.01 -3.49 -14.38
C SER A 37 -13.81 -3.27 -12.88
N GLY A 38 -14.69 -3.80 -12.03
CA GLY A 38 -14.61 -3.69 -10.58
C GLY A 38 -14.92 -5.00 -9.86
N ILE A 39 -14.26 -5.22 -8.72
CA ILE A 39 -14.58 -6.31 -7.79
C ILE A 39 -14.50 -5.80 -6.34
N ILE A 40 -15.42 -6.31 -5.52
CA ILE A 40 -15.56 -5.99 -4.10
C ILE A 40 -15.47 -7.29 -3.31
N ILE A 41 -14.53 -7.37 -2.37
CA ILE A 41 -14.30 -8.51 -1.48
C ILE A 41 -14.22 -7.94 -0.06
N GLN A 42 -15.34 -7.92 0.67
CA GLN A 42 -15.45 -7.28 1.99
C GLN A 42 -15.99 -8.26 3.03
N HIS A 43 -15.64 -8.03 4.30
CA HIS A 43 -16.13 -8.81 5.45
C HIS A 43 -15.82 -10.32 5.39
N GLU A 44 -14.81 -10.72 4.63
CA GLU A 44 -14.38 -12.11 4.52
C GLU A 44 -13.55 -12.48 5.75
N HIS A 45 -14.22 -12.87 6.84
CA HIS A 45 -13.62 -13.02 8.18
C HIS A 45 -12.37 -13.91 8.25
N ASN A 46 -12.22 -14.88 7.33
CA ASN A 46 -11.10 -15.83 7.29
C ASN A 46 -10.06 -15.51 6.20
N LEU A 47 -10.15 -14.35 5.55
CA LEU A 47 -9.23 -13.95 4.47
C LEU A 47 -7.86 -13.54 5.03
N LEU A 48 -6.90 -14.47 5.02
CA LEU A 48 -5.51 -14.21 5.43
C LEU A 48 -4.67 -13.56 4.31
N GLU A 49 -4.96 -13.94 3.07
CA GLU A 49 -4.32 -13.47 1.83
C GLU A 49 -5.36 -13.43 0.70
N LEU A 50 -5.16 -12.57 -0.32
CA LEU A 50 -6.02 -12.60 -1.50
C LEU A 50 -5.73 -13.87 -2.32
N PRO A 51 -6.76 -14.63 -2.75
CA PRO A 51 -6.55 -15.87 -3.48
C PRO A 51 -5.86 -15.60 -4.83
N PRO A 52 -4.84 -16.39 -5.24
CA PRO A 52 -4.08 -16.14 -6.48
C PRO A 52 -4.93 -16.07 -7.75
N CYS A 53 -6.12 -16.67 -7.75
CA CYS A 53 -7.07 -16.64 -8.86
C CYS A 53 -7.45 -15.20 -9.28
N ILE A 54 -7.49 -14.22 -8.36
CA ILE A 54 -7.82 -12.82 -8.65
C ILE A 54 -6.92 -12.21 -9.73
N LYS A 55 -5.70 -12.74 -9.91
CA LYS A 55 -4.76 -12.37 -10.97
C LYS A 55 -5.33 -12.53 -12.39
N MET A 56 -6.39 -13.33 -12.60
CA MET A 56 -7.06 -13.42 -13.90
C MET A 56 -7.70 -12.09 -14.33
N LEU A 57 -8.08 -11.22 -13.38
CA LEU A 57 -8.73 -9.92 -13.63
C LEU A 57 -7.73 -8.81 -14.03
N ARG A 58 -6.41 -9.07 -14.01
CA ARG A 58 -5.35 -8.07 -14.23
C ARG A 58 -5.45 -7.24 -15.51
N SER A 59 -6.12 -7.76 -16.54
CA SER A 59 -6.29 -7.11 -17.84
C SER A 59 -7.54 -6.22 -17.95
N GLN A 60 -8.48 -6.31 -17.00
CA GLN A 60 -9.77 -5.61 -17.04
C GLN A 60 -10.03 -4.70 -15.83
N LEU A 61 -9.44 -5.01 -14.67
CA LEU A 61 -9.81 -4.37 -13.41
C LEU A 61 -9.29 -2.92 -13.29
N GLU A 62 -10.21 -1.99 -13.07
CA GLU A 62 -9.97 -0.57 -12.76
C GLU A 62 -10.26 -0.24 -11.29
N LEU A 63 -11.13 -1.02 -10.63
CA LEU A 63 -11.54 -0.86 -9.23
C LEU A 63 -11.33 -2.15 -8.43
N LEU A 64 -10.54 -2.09 -7.36
CA LEU A 64 -10.35 -3.18 -6.41
C LEU A 64 -10.67 -2.67 -5.01
N ILE A 65 -11.75 -3.18 -4.42
CA ILE A 65 -12.18 -2.88 -3.06
C ILE A 65 -12.05 -4.16 -2.24
N ILE A 66 -11.15 -4.15 -1.25
CA ILE A 66 -10.84 -5.28 -0.37
C ILE A 66 -10.79 -4.88 1.11
N ASP A 67 -11.48 -3.81 1.46
CA ASP A 67 -11.55 -3.28 2.82
C ASP A 67 -12.35 -4.18 3.78
N ASN A 68 -12.29 -3.87 5.07
CA ASN A 68 -13.00 -4.60 6.14
C ASN A 68 -12.63 -6.10 6.23
N ASN A 69 -11.48 -6.50 5.69
CA ASN A 69 -10.91 -7.84 5.83
C ASN A 69 -9.84 -7.84 6.93
N TYR A 70 -10.30 -7.74 8.18
CA TYR A 70 -9.46 -7.54 9.37
C TYR A 70 -8.32 -8.55 9.58
N ASN A 71 -8.39 -9.73 8.95
CA ASN A 71 -7.37 -10.78 9.01
C ASN A 71 -6.36 -10.77 7.84
N LEU A 72 -6.57 -9.94 6.81
CA LEU A 72 -5.66 -9.77 5.68
C LEU A 72 -4.42 -9.00 6.12
N ARG A 73 -3.23 -9.62 6.02
CA ARG A 73 -1.98 -9.07 6.59
C ARG A 73 -1.02 -8.43 5.59
N HIS A 74 -1.18 -8.73 4.30
CA HIS A 74 -0.27 -8.28 3.25
C HIS A 74 -1.03 -8.08 1.94
N LEU A 75 -0.61 -7.08 1.17
CA LEU A 75 -0.99 -6.96 -0.24
C LEU A 75 0.00 -7.77 -1.08
N PRO A 76 -0.42 -8.83 -1.79
CA PRO A 76 0.49 -9.67 -2.56
C PRO A 76 1.06 -8.93 -3.77
N GLY A 77 2.34 -9.15 -4.07
CA GLY A 77 3.05 -8.47 -5.15
C GLY A 77 2.49 -8.66 -6.55
N PHE A 78 1.58 -9.61 -6.78
CA PHE A 78 0.84 -9.70 -8.05
C PHE A 78 -0.13 -8.54 -8.27
N ILE A 79 -0.51 -7.76 -7.26
CA ILE A 79 -1.32 -6.55 -7.42
C ILE A 79 -0.64 -5.56 -8.39
N GLY A 80 0.69 -5.50 -8.41
CA GLY A 80 1.44 -4.71 -9.40
C GLY A 80 1.24 -5.11 -10.87
N ASP A 81 0.62 -6.26 -11.15
CA ASP A 81 0.29 -6.69 -12.53
C ASP A 81 -1.02 -6.06 -13.05
N PHE A 82 -1.81 -5.38 -12.21
CA PHE A 82 -3.12 -4.83 -12.52
C PHE A 82 -2.99 -3.45 -13.15
N LEU A 83 -2.34 -3.37 -14.32
CA LEU A 83 -1.92 -2.10 -14.95
C LEU A 83 -3.07 -1.15 -15.37
N ARG A 84 -4.32 -1.59 -15.26
CA ARG A 84 -5.52 -0.75 -15.45
C ARG A 84 -6.09 -0.18 -14.15
N LEU A 85 -5.61 -0.61 -12.97
CA LEU A 85 -6.18 -0.23 -11.68
C LEU A 85 -6.06 1.29 -11.44
N ARG A 86 -7.19 1.92 -11.15
CA ARG A 86 -7.35 3.36 -10.88
C ARG A 86 -7.70 3.61 -9.41
N VAL A 87 -8.41 2.69 -8.78
CA VAL A 87 -8.79 2.77 -7.37
C VAL A 87 -8.45 1.45 -6.68
N LEU A 88 -7.71 1.54 -5.58
CA LEU A 88 -7.44 0.45 -4.65
C LEU A 88 -7.85 0.90 -3.24
N ASP A 89 -8.86 0.25 -2.69
CA ASP A 89 -9.21 0.36 -1.27
C ASP A 89 -8.88 -0.95 -0.55
N ALA A 90 -7.99 -0.87 0.44
CA ALA A 90 -7.65 -1.97 1.33
C ALA A 90 -7.62 -1.48 2.80
N SER A 91 -8.53 -0.58 3.14
CA SER A 91 -8.68 -0.05 4.50
C SER A 91 -9.28 -1.08 5.47
N TYR A 92 -9.16 -0.84 6.79
CA TYR A 92 -9.71 -1.73 7.83
C TYR A 92 -9.28 -3.21 7.68
N CYS A 93 -7.99 -3.40 7.39
CA CYS A 93 -7.34 -4.70 7.33
C CYS A 93 -6.25 -4.78 8.43
N SER A 94 -5.44 -5.85 8.43
CA SER A 94 -4.27 -5.96 9.31
C SER A 94 -2.96 -5.80 8.53
N ILE A 95 -2.95 -5.00 7.46
CA ILE A 95 -1.83 -4.92 6.53
C ILE A 95 -0.62 -4.28 7.21
N GLN A 96 0.47 -5.02 7.33
CA GLN A 96 1.72 -4.57 7.97
C GLN A 96 2.70 -4.00 6.94
N HIS A 97 2.72 -4.58 5.73
CA HIS A 97 3.62 -4.19 4.65
C HIS A 97 2.90 -4.27 3.31
N VAL A 98 3.28 -3.40 2.37
CA VAL A 98 2.85 -3.42 0.98
C VAL A 98 4.04 -3.75 0.09
N ASP A 99 3.84 -4.70 -0.83
CA ASP A 99 4.89 -5.14 -1.76
C ASP A 99 5.37 -3.99 -2.67
N PRO A 100 6.69 -3.81 -2.89
CA PRO A 100 7.27 -2.83 -3.81
C PRO A 100 6.63 -2.77 -5.22
N ARG A 101 6.11 -3.91 -5.73
CA ARG A 101 5.43 -3.99 -7.03
C ARG A 101 4.15 -3.15 -7.09
N LEU A 102 3.60 -2.66 -5.98
CA LEU A 102 2.55 -1.63 -5.96
C LEU A 102 2.93 -0.44 -6.85
N GLY A 103 4.21 -0.02 -6.85
CA GLY A 103 4.70 1.09 -7.68
C GLY A 103 4.57 0.89 -9.20
N PHE A 104 4.22 -0.30 -9.68
CA PHE A 104 3.93 -0.54 -11.09
C PHE A 104 2.51 -0.14 -11.51
N LEU A 105 1.63 0.20 -10.57
CA LEU A 105 0.28 0.70 -10.83
C LEU A 105 0.31 2.15 -11.33
N CYS A 106 0.85 2.36 -12.52
CA CYS A 106 1.08 3.69 -13.10
C CYS A 106 -0.20 4.50 -13.36
N ARG A 107 -1.37 3.84 -13.38
CA ARG A 107 -2.71 4.45 -13.54
C ARG A 107 -3.48 4.64 -12.23
N LEU A 108 -2.92 4.25 -11.09
CA LEU A 108 -3.61 4.38 -9.80
C LEU A 108 -3.81 5.86 -9.46
N GLU A 109 -5.06 6.26 -9.30
CA GLU A 109 -5.49 7.62 -8.96
C GLU A 109 -5.84 7.73 -7.46
N GLN A 110 -6.34 6.65 -6.85
CA GLN A 110 -6.75 6.62 -5.45
C GLN A 110 -6.23 5.35 -4.76
N LEU A 111 -5.55 5.54 -3.63
CA LEU A 111 -5.04 4.48 -2.77
C LEU A 111 -5.50 4.73 -1.33
N ASN A 112 -6.36 3.86 -0.82
CA ASN A 112 -6.76 3.87 0.59
C ASN A 112 -6.17 2.65 1.30
N LEU A 113 -5.32 2.92 2.27
CA LEU A 113 -4.66 1.97 3.17
C LEU A 113 -4.90 2.35 4.64
N SER A 114 -5.91 3.18 4.93
CA SER A 114 -6.22 3.61 6.29
C SER A 114 -6.62 2.46 7.20
N ASN A 115 -6.48 2.63 8.51
CA ASN A 115 -6.86 1.63 9.52
C ASN A 115 -6.17 0.28 9.28
N ASN A 116 -4.84 0.31 9.23
CA ASN A 116 -3.96 -0.83 9.01
C ASN A 116 -2.82 -0.81 10.05
N LYS A 117 -1.71 -1.52 9.79
CA LYS A 117 -0.56 -1.65 10.70
C LYS A 117 0.75 -1.27 10.01
N LEU A 118 0.69 -0.41 8.98
CA LEU A 118 1.85 0.00 8.18
C LEU A 118 2.83 0.82 9.03
N GLU A 119 4.05 0.33 9.18
CA GLU A 119 5.17 1.10 9.77
C GLU A 119 5.83 2.02 8.74
N TYR A 120 5.70 1.69 7.45
CA TYR A 120 6.26 2.44 6.33
C TYR A 120 5.48 2.16 5.05
N LEU A 121 5.57 3.10 4.11
CA LEU A 121 5.20 2.90 2.71
C LEU A 121 6.48 2.79 1.89
N SER A 122 6.52 1.87 0.91
CA SER A 122 7.71 1.60 0.13
C SER A 122 8.14 2.80 -0.75
N ILE A 123 9.45 2.91 -1.04
CA ILE A 123 10.01 3.92 -1.93
C ILE A 123 9.35 3.89 -3.32
N GLU A 124 8.94 2.72 -3.78
CA GLU A 124 8.25 2.49 -5.04
C GLU A 124 6.88 3.17 -5.13
N ALA A 125 6.25 3.57 -4.01
CA ALA A 125 5.03 4.39 -4.06
C ALA A 125 5.25 5.72 -4.82
N SER A 126 6.48 6.22 -4.87
CA SER A 126 6.87 7.37 -5.71
C SER A 126 6.73 7.14 -7.22
N ARG A 127 6.52 5.89 -7.67
CA ARG A 127 6.28 5.51 -9.07
C ARG A 127 4.79 5.57 -9.45
N LEU A 128 3.88 5.75 -8.51
CA LEU A 128 2.44 5.95 -8.73
C LEU A 128 2.14 7.33 -9.36
N LYS A 129 2.55 7.53 -10.63
CA LYS A 129 2.57 8.86 -11.25
C LYS A 129 1.19 9.50 -11.45
N SER A 130 0.13 8.70 -11.54
CA SER A 130 -1.26 9.18 -11.61
C SER A 130 -1.93 9.40 -10.26
N LEU A 131 -1.25 9.18 -9.13
CA LEU A 131 -1.89 9.21 -7.81
C LEU A 131 -2.35 10.63 -7.45
N ARG A 132 -3.64 10.75 -7.13
CA ARG A 132 -4.33 11.99 -6.75
C ARG A 132 -4.75 11.99 -5.30
N LYS A 133 -5.14 10.82 -4.77
CA LYS A 133 -5.57 10.61 -3.38
C LYS A 133 -4.78 9.50 -2.72
N LEU A 134 -4.17 9.78 -1.57
CA LEU A 134 -3.51 8.79 -0.73
C LEU A 134 -4.03 8.91 0.71
N ASN A 135 -4.66 7.85 1.21
CA ASN A 135 -5.05 7.75 2.61
C ASN A 135 -4.25 6.64 3.30
N VAL A 136 -3.49 7.00 4.34
CA VAL A 136 -2.76 6.11 5.25
C VAL A 136 -3.04 6.43 6.73
N GLU A 137 -4.17 7.09 7.02
CA GLU A 137 -4.65 7.39 8.37
C GLU A 137 -4.71 6.13 9.27
N ASN A 138 -4.55 6.27 10.59
CA ASN A 138 -4.64 5.17 11.55
C ASN A 138 -3.70 4.00 11.18
N ASN A 139 -2.40 4.29 11.14
CA ASN A 139 -1.31 3.35 10.90
C ASN A 139 -0.16 3.62 11.90
N ASN A 140 0.97 2.91 11.75
CA ASN A 140 2.14 3.03 12.62
C ASN A 140 3.29 3.79 11.94
N MET A 141 3.00 4.65 10.96
CA MET A 141 4.02 5.29 10.14
C MET A 141 4.79 6.36 10.91
N LYS A 142 6.12 6.26 10.90
CA LYS A 142 7.01 7.27 11.50
C LYS A 142 7.64 8.23 10.50
N VAL A 143 7.72 7.82 9.24
CA VAL A 143 8.29 8.56 8.12
C VAL A 143 7.49 8.30 6.84
N LEU A 144 7.48 9.26 5.93
CA LEU A 144 6.97 9.10 4.57
C LEU A 144 8.11 8.84 3.57
N PRO A 145 7.94 8.02 2.53
CA PRO A 145 8.96 7.88 1.49
C PRO A 145 9.11 9.20 0.72
N GLY A 146 10.31 9.77 0.73
CA GLY A 146 10.61 11.11 0.20
C GLY A 146 10.30 11.34 -1.28
N GLY A 147 10.10 10.27 -2.04
CA GLY A 147 9.60 10.35 -3.41
C GLY A 147 8.16 10.87 -3.55
N LEU A 148 7.34 10.85 -2.48
CA LEU A 148 5.97 11.40 -2.50
C LEU A 148 5.96 12.92 -2.77
N LEU A 149 6.99 13.66 -2.35
CA LEU A 149 7.16 15.09 -2.64
C LEU A 149 7.17 15.41 -4.15
N PHE A 150 7.47 14.43 -5.00
CA PHE A 150 7.58 14.60 -6.45
C PHE A 150 6.39 14.02 -7.24
N LEU A 151 5.31 13.60 -6.56
CA LEU A 151 4.05 13.23 -7.20
C LEU A 151 3.27 14.49 -7.63
N LYS A 152 3.38 14.83 -8.91
CA LYS A 152 2.83 16.08 -9.48
C LYS A 152 1.30 16.21 -9.43
N HIS A 153 0.60 15.08 -9.29
CA HIS A 153 -0.86 15.00 -9.32
C HIS A 153 -1.47 14.70 -7.96
N LEU A 154 -0.67 14.57 -6.89
CA LEU A 154 -1.18 14.32 -5.55
C LEU A 154 -1.88 15.58 -5.04
N GLU A 155 -3.19 15.48 -4.85
CA GLU A 155 -4.08 16.57 -4.44
C GLU A 155 -4.48 16.39 -2.97
N GLU A 156 -4.89 15.17 -2.62
CA GLU A 156 -5.37 14.81 -1.28
C GLU A 156 -4.43 13.79 -0.62
N LEU A 157 -4.09 14.05 0.63
CA LEU A 157 -3.22 13.23 1.45
C LEU A 157 -3.81 13.20 2.86
N THR A 158 -4.10 12.02 3.39
CA THR A 158 -4.69 11.78 4.71
C THR A 158 -3.77 10.85 5.49
N LEU A 159 -3.38 11.30 6.69
CA LEU A 159 -2.19 10.84 7.43
C LEU A 159 -2.40 10.75 8.94
N GLU A 160 -3.54 11.22 9.42
CA GLU A 160 -3.85 11.45 10.82
C GLU A 160 -3.71 10.16 11.63
N ASN A 161 -3.49 10.28 12.94
CA ASN A 161 -3.28 9.15 13.85
C ASN A 161 -2.15 8.20 13.40
N ASN A 162 -1.01 8.77 13.01
CA ASN A 162 0.26 8.09 12.79
C ASN A 162 1.35 8.71 13.70
N PRO A 163 2.26 7.91 14.28
CA PRO A 163 3.34 8.37 15.14
C PRO A 163 4.54 8.91 14.32
N PHE A 164 4.31 9.93 13.50
CA PHE A 164 5.39 10.59 12.74
C PHE A 164 6.43 11.22 13.68
N TYR A 165 7.70 11.05 13.33
CA TYR A 165 8.80 11.67 14.09
C TYR A 165 8.74 13.19 14.08
N ASP A 166 8.97 13.79 15.23
CA ASP A 166 9.28 15.21 15.39
C ASP A 166 10.79 15.47 15.14
N PRO A 167 11.22 16.65 14.64
CA PRO A 167 12.64 16.96 14.47
C PRO A 167 13.54 16.65 15.67
N VAL A 168 13.05 16.81 16.91
CA VAL A 168 13.83 16.54 18.13
C VAL A 168 14.13 15.04 18.30
N GLU A 169 13.24 14.15 17.86
CA GLU A 169 13.42 12.69 17.99
C GLU A 169 14.47 12.11 17.02
N ILE A 170 14.82 12.87 15.98
CA ILE A 170 15.81 12.48 14.97
C ILE A 170 17.22 12.94 15.38
N GLU A 171 17.35 13.94 16.26
CA GLU A 171 18.65 14.48 16.67
C GLU A 171 19.44 13.45 17.50
N GLY A 172 20.56 12.97 16.95
CA GLY A 172 21.41 11.96 17.59
C GLY A 172 20.90 10.51 17.50
N ALA A 173 19.74 10.27 16.87
CA ALA A 173 19.24 8.92 16.63
C ALA A 173 20.06 8.20 15.53
N ALA A 174 20.21 6.88 15.63
CA ALA A 174 20.92 6.09 14.65
C ALA A 174 20.03 5.76 13.43
N ASP A 175 20.56 5.85 12.20
CA ASP A 175 19.84 5.58 10.94
C ASP A 175 18.90 4.35 10.98
N VAL A 176 19.37 3.26 11.60
CA VAL A 176 18.66 1.97 11.70
C VAL A 176 17.41 2.01 12.58
N THR A 177 17.29 2.99 13.49
CA THR A 177 16.11 3.15 14.36
C THR A 177 15.03 4.03 13.73
N LEU A 178 15.37 4.78 12.67
CA LEU A 178 14.55 5.83 12.08
C LEU A 178 13.76 5.38 10.84
N ALA A 179 14.20 4.32 10.17
CA ALA A 179 13.60 3.81 8.95
C ALA A 179 13.85 2.29 8.82
N PRO A 180 13.01 1.55 8.09
CA PRO A 180 13.26 0.12 7.86
C PRO A 180 14.60 -0.09 7.15
N SER A 181 15.35 -1.08 7.63
CA SER A 181 16.58 -1.54 6.99
C SER A 181 16.25 -2.38 5.76
N LEU A 182 16.65 -1.91 4.59
CA LEU A 182 16.46 -2.57 3.30
C LEU A 182 17.75 -3.26 2.85
N SER A 183 17.65 -4.45 2.24
CA SER A 183 18.80 -5.21 1.75
C SER A 183 19.42 -4.62 0.47
N ILE A 184 18.63 -3.89 -0.31
CA ILE A 184 19.02 -3.13 -1.50
C ILE A 184 17.98 -2.03 -1.72
N VAL A 185 18.40 -0.88 -2.24
CA VAL A 185 17.52 0.24 -2.58
C VAL A 185 18.04 1.02 -3.78
N GLU A 186 17.16 1.57 -4.61
CA GLU A 186 17.54 2.56 -5.63
C GLU A 186 17.81 3.92 -4.95
N CYS A 187 18.99 4.48 -5.17
CA CYS A 187 19.33 5.81 -4.66
C CYS A 187 18.34 6.88 -5.19
N MET A 188 17.65 7.59 -4.30
CA MET A 188 16.61 8.58 -4.69
C MET A 188 17.15 9.78 -5.49
N ASN A 189 18.48 9.95 -5.56
CA ASN A 189 19.11 10.98 -6.37
C ASN A 189 19.54 10.49 -7.77
N CYS A 190 20.34 9.42 -7.85
CA CYS A 190 20.93 8.94 -9.11
C CYS A 190 20.29 7.67 -9.69
N SER A 191 19.28 7.10 -9.02
CA SER A 191 18.57 5.86 -9.40
C SER A 191 19.45 4.60 -9.51
N ILE A 192 20.68 4.62 -8.97
CA ILE A 192 21.56 3.45 -8.95
C ILE A 192 21.14 2.53 -7.79
N PRO A 193 20.88 1.22 -8.03
CA PRO A 193 20.68 0.23 -6.97
C PRO A 193 21.94 0.08 -6.11
N THR A 194 21.80 0.17 -4.80
CA THR A 194 22.91 0.05 -3.85
C THR A 194 22.52 -0.73 -2.59
N ARG A 195 23.49 -1.43 -2.02
CA ARG A 195 23.43 -1.97 -0.64
C ARG A 195 24.09 -1.04 0.37
N ASN A 196 25.02 -0.21 -0.10
CA ASN A 196 25.70 0.81 0.68
C ASN A 196 24.96 2.12 0.45
N TYR A 197 23.90 2.35 1.22
CA TYR A 197 23.17 3.61 1.28
C TYR A 197 23.27 4.18 2.69
N ARG A 198 22.94 5.46 2.82
CA ARG A 198 22.66 6.12 4.09
C ARG A 198 21.20 6.54 4.14
N THR A 199 20.66 6.61 5.35
CA THR A 199 19.31 7.12 5.59
C THR A 199 19.43 8.62 5.84
N PHE A 200 18.71 9.41 5.06
CA PHE A 200 18.59 10.86 5.27
C PHE A 200 17.12 11.17 5.51
N ILE A 201 16.79 11.84 6.62
CA ILE A 201 15.43 12.35 6.85
C ILE A 201 15.45 13.87 6.80
N SER A 202 14.44 14.44 6.14
CA SER A 202 14.20 15.87 6.16
C SER A 202 12.72 16.21 6.19
N PHE A 203 12.43 17.38 6.73
CA PHE A 203 11.08 17.85 7.01
C PHE A 203 10.56 18.75 5.91
N HIS A 204 9.41 18.41 5.34
CA HIS A 204 8.80 19.13 4.23
C HIS A 204 7.28 19.18 4.38
N ARG A 205 6.65 20.19 3.77
CA ARG A 205 5.19 20.26 3.66
C ARG A 205 4.73 19.63 2.36
N LEU A 206 3.65 18.86 2.43
CA LEU A 206 3.00 18.21 1.29
C LEU A 206 1.48 18.39 1.41
N CYS A 207 0.82 18.75 0.31
CA CYS A 207 -0.58 19.18 0.31
C CYS A 207 -0.84 20.28 1.38
N GLN A 208 -1.86 20.11 2.21
CA GLN A 208 -2.24 21.06 3.26
C GLN A 208 -1.59 20.77 4.63
N HIS A 209 -0.77 19.72 4.74
CA HIS A 209 -0.18 19.29 6.00
C HIS A 209 0.92 20.23 6.54
N VAL A 210 1.24 20.01 7.82
CA VAL A 210 2.40 20.57 8.51
C VAL A 210 3.72 20.02 7.94
N GLU A 211 4.84 20.32 8.58
CA GLU A 211 6.12 19.72 8.20
C GLU A 211 6.16 18.26 8.65
N LEU A 212 6.31 17.36 7.69
CA LEU A 212 6.29 15.92 7.87
C LEU A 212 7.69 15.34 7.63
N PRO A 213 8.10 14.28 8.35
CA PRO A 213 9.38 13.61 8.14
C PRO A 213 9.36 12.76 6.87
N PHE A 214 10.24 13.06 5.93
CA PHE A 214 10.45 12.26 4.71
C PHE A 214 11.79 11.55 4.72
N VAL A 215 11.79 10.23 4.52
CA VAL A 215 13.00 9.42 4.41
C VAL A 215 13.51 9.31 2.98
N PHE A 216 14.82 9.43 2.81
CA PHE A 216 15.55 9.30 1.56
C PHE A 216 16.70 8.31 1.73
N TYR A 217 16.88 7.43 0.74
CA TYR A 217 17.99 6.48 0.69
C TYR A 217 18.98 6.91 -0.39
N LEU A 218 20.24 7.10 0.00
CA LEU A 218 21.25 7.78 -0.83
C LEU A 218 22.59 7.05 -0.82
N CYS A 219 23.21 6.87 -1.98
CA CYS A 219 24.44 6.06 -2.13
C CYS A 219 25.75 6.79 -1.78
N SER A 220 25.74 8.12 -1.59
CA SER A 220 26.95 8.91 -1.34
C SER A 220 26.63 10.32 -0.82
N ASP A 221 27.61 10.98 -0.19
CA ASP A 221 27.53 12.39 0.22
C ASP A 221 27.19 13.32 -0.95
N ALA A 222 27.80 13.08 -2.13
CA ALA A 222 27.49 13.84 -3.35
C ALA A 222 26.01 13.72 -3.75
N CYS A 223 25.41 12.53 -3.61
CA CYS A 223 23.98 12.35 -3.83
C CYS A 223 23.13 13.03 -2.74
N GLN A 224 23.60 13.10 -1.51
CA GLN A 224 22.93 13.82 -0.43
C GLN A 224 22.92 15.34 -0.64
N THR A 225 24.05 15.93 -1.04
CA THR A 225 24.13 17.36 -1.38
C THR A 225 23.17 17.69 -2.54
N GLN A 226 23.22 16.95 -3.64
CA GLN A 226 22.31 17.15 -4.78
C GLN A 226 20.83 16.95 -4.40
N MET A 227 20.55 16.04 -3.45
CA MET A 227 19.19 15.85 -2.95
C MET A 227 18.70 17.05 -2.14
N ARG A 228 19.55 17.64 -1.29
CA ARG A 228 19.24 18.88 -0.56
C ARG A 228 18.94 20.03 -1.53
N ASP A 229 19.76 20.24 -2.56
CA ASP A 229 19.51 21.26 -3.59
C ASP A 229 18.16 21.07 -4.31
N ARG A 230 17.71 19.81 -4.51
CA ARG A 230 16.39 19.50 -5.09
C ARG A 230 15.25 19.80 -4.12
N LEU A 231 15.45 19.53 -2.83
CA LEU A 231 14.47 19.76 -1.77
C LEU A 231 14.32 21.26 -1.43
N ASP A 232 15.40 22.04 -1.51
CA ASP A 232 15.34 23.49 -1.35
C ASP A 232 14.56 24.15 -2.48
N ARG A 233 14.78 23.71 -3.73
CA ARG A 233 13.97 24.15 -4.89
C ARG A 233 12.50 23.75 -4.74
N TYR A 234 12.21 22.57 -4.18
CA TYR A 234 10.84 22.17 -3.85
C TYR A 234 10.22 23.11 -2.80
N ASN A 235 10.94 23.40 -1.70
CA ASN A 235 10.48 24.30 -0.64
C ASN A 235 10.18 25.72 -1.17
N VAL A 236 11.05 26.28 -2.00
CA VAL A 236 10.85 27.58 -2.66
C VAL A 236 9.60 27.55 -3.56
N ALA A 237 9.42 26.50 -4.37
CA ALA A 237 8.26 26.35 -5.23
C ALA A 237 6.93 26.22 -4.45
N GLN A 238 6.94 25.58 -3.28
CA GLN A 238 5.75 25.49 -2.42
C GLN A 238 5.41 26.82 -1.75
N ARG A 239 6.39 27.62 -1.32
CA ARG A 239 6.15 28.98 -0.79
C ARG A 239 5.50 29.87 -1.85
N ALA A 240 6.07 29.92 -3.05
CA ALA A 240 5.57 30.72 -4.18
C ALA A 240 4.18 30.27 -4.73
N ARG A 241 3.69 29.07 -4.36
CA ARG A 241 2.32 28.62 -4.65
C ARG A 241 1.31 29.15 -3.62
N ARG A 242 1.71 29.24 -2.35
CA ARG A 242 0.86 29.72 -1.24
C ARG A 242 0.65 31.22 -1.29
N GLU A 243 1.64 31.98 -1.73
CA GLU A 243 1.53 33.44 -1.95
C GLU A 243 0.58 33.82 -3.11
N LYS A 244 0.01 32.83 -3.82
CA LYS A 244 -0.91 33.00 -4.96
C LYS A 244 -2.32 32.44 -4.70
N GLN A 245 -2.59 31.97 -3.49
CA GLN A 245 -3.88 31.43 -3.04
C GLN A 245 -4.50 32.35 -1.99
#